data_AF-A0A1G6ANE9-F1
#
_entry.id   AF-A0A1G6ANE9-F1
#
_cell.length_a   1.000
_cell.length_b   1.000
_cell.length_c   1.000
_cell.angle_alpha   90.00
_cell.angle_beta   90.00
_cell.angle_gamma   90.00
#
_symmetry.space_group_name_H-M   'P 1'
#
loop_
_entity.id
_entity.type
_entity.pdbx_description
1 polymer ?
#
loop_
_entity_poly.entity_id
_entity_poly.type
_entity_poly.pdbx_seq_one_letter_code
_entity_poly.pdbx_strand_id
1 'polypeptide(L)'
;MKKRVVSLMLILSMALSLGACGKKDQADIGDAASEIADNQEDISAEAVDNTKAFFDQVSEDGKVRSYLSGEWVDPTYGRQRPVAVMIENTKACLPQYGIGNAGVIYECVVEGGITRMMAIFDDYTGLDQIGNVRSARPYYVYFASEYDAVYMHAGGNPAAFELIDGGLVQNLNALQLEGKKGSAGTYRTGKSEHTLYTNSTGIDIALEKTKYDMTLPENYEPHFKFAANGNNLENGTDCQAIQMYYYTNKPYWVYNEDDGLYYRYEFNQKQVDALSGQQLTAKNIIIEDVEWWTYEGSQYLGYLLSYNTGTGKYISNGKMIDIKWSKDSDSSITHYYDAATGEEIQLNVGTTWIQACQREYTGENVYYANKSDFSKAK
;
A
#
# COMPACT_ATOMS: atom_id res chain seq x y z
N MET A 1 82.99 -7.58 -27.25
CA MET A 1 84.22 -6.84 -27.63
C MET A 1 83.83 -5.51 -28.28
N LYS A 2 84.31 -4.35 -27.76
CA LYS A 2 84.37 -2.98 -28.38
C LYS A 2 83.05 -2.40 -28.98
N LYS A 3 82.67 -1.12 -28.89
CA LYS A 3 83.02 0.18 -28.24
C LYS A 3 81.81 1.12 -28.60
N ARG A 4 81.49 2.30 -28.03
CA ARG A 4 81.98 3.21 -26.96
C ARG A 4 80.85 4.26 -26.72
N VAL A 5 80.77 4.91 -25.54
CA VAL A 5 80.36 6.35 -25.33
C VAL A 5 78.88 6.73 -25.66
N VAL A 6 78.04 7.29 -24.78
CA VAL A 6 78.10 8.46 -23.84
C VAL A 6 77.76 9.83 -24.48
N SER A 7 76.51 10.28 -24.19
CA SER A 7 76.08 11.66 -23.87
C SER A 7 75.98 12.83 -24.89
N LEU A 8 75.01 13.71 -24.53
CA LEU A 8 75.04 15.19 -24.51
C LEU A 8 74.50 16.02 -25.71
N MET A 9 73.60 16.99 -25.38
CA MET A 9 73.47 18.35 -25.97
C MET A 9 73.01 18.50 -27.46
N LEU A 10 72.46 19.61 -27.97
CA LEU A 10 71.87 20.85 -27.40
C LEU A 10 70.80 21.44 -28.37
N ILE A 11 69.82 22.15 -27.80
CA ILE A 11 69.02 23.31 -28.26
C ILE A 11 69.46 24.04 -29.57
N LEU A 12 68.52 24.43 -30.48
CA LEU A 12 68.10 25.84 -30.79
C LEU A 12 67.34 26.04 -32.15
N SER A 13 66.53 27.12 -32.23
CA SER A 13 65.87 27.77 -33.41
C SER A 13 64.73 27.00 -34.10
N MET A 14 63.47 27.47 -34.26
CA MET A 14 62.77 28.78 -34.19
C MET A 14 62.83 29.67 -35.46
N ALA A 15 61.66 30.27 -35.81
CA ALA A 15 61.32 31.13 -36.97
C ALA A 15 60.91 30.36 -38.26
N LEU A 16 59.81 30.66 -38.99
CA LEU A 16 58.80 31.75 -38.93
C LEU A 16 57.34 31.28 -39.18
N SER A 17 56.38 32.11 -38.76
CA SER A 17 54.95 32.14 -39.15
C SER A 17 54.77 32.52 -40.64
N LEU A 18 53.66 32.29 -41.36
CA LEU A 18 52.20 32.42 -41.16
C LEU A 18 51.51 31.45 -42.17
N GLY A 19 50.23 31.04 -42.10
CA GLY A 19 49.13 31.27 -41.17
C GLY A 19 47.78 31.02 -41.87
N ALA A 20 46.91 30.15 -41.33
CA ALA A 20 45.51 30.00 -41.75
C ALA A 20 44.67 29.36 -40.63
N CYS A 21 43.44 29.83 -40.43
CA CYS A 21 42.60 29.51 -39.28
C CYS A 21 41.82 28.20 -39.44
N GLY A 22 41.50 27.57 -38.30
CA GLY A 22 40.65 26.38 -38.18
C GLY A 22 40.95 25.67 -36.87
N LYS A 23 40.24 26.04 -35.79
CA LYS A 23 40.55 25.54 -34.43
C LYS A 23 40.31 24.03 -34.35
N LYS A 24 41.25 23.35 -33.69
CA LYS A 24 41.24 21.90 -33.46
C LYS A 24 40.10 21.44 -32.56
N ASP A 25 39.74 20.19 -32.77
CA ASP A 25 38.98 19.36 -31.85
C ASP A 25 39.56 19.41 -30.43
N GLN A 26 38.71 19.82 -29.50
CA GLN A 26 38.76 19.36 -28.13
C GLN A 26 37.39 18.72 -27.93
N ALA A 27 37.34 17.39 -27.83
CA ALA A 27 36.09 16.65 -27.73
C ALA A 27 35.41 17.00 -26.41
N ASP A 28 34.41 17.86 -26.51
CA ASP A 28 33.54 18.28 -25.43
C ASP A 28 32.63 17.11 -25.06
N ILE A 29 32.61 16.71 -23.78
CA ILE A 29 31.56 15.82 -23.25
C ILE A 29 30.57 16.75 -22.54
N GLY A 30 29.90 17.55 -23.36
CA GLY A 30 28.75 18.36 -22.96
C GLY A 30 27.46 17.57 -23.13
N ASP A 31 26.51 17.84 -22.23
CA ASP A 31 25.08 17.53 -22.26
C ASP A 31 24.60 16.40 -23.21
N ALA A 32 24.58 15.19 -22.66
CA ALA A 32 23.63 14.14 -23.04
C ALA A 32 22.64 13.88 -21.88
N ALA A 33 22.01 14.97 -21.42
CA ALA A 33 21.01 14.98 -20.34
C ALA A 33 19.77 15.79 -20.77
N SER A 34 19.21 15.40 -21.91
CA SER A 34 17.93 15.87 -22.45
C SER A 34 17.35 14.73 -23.30
N GLU A 35 16.03 14.65 -23.42
CA GLU A 35 15.29 13.56 -24.11
C GLU A 35 15.31 12.20 -23.41
N ILE A 36 14.89 12.16 -22.14
CA ILE A 36 13.79 11.25 -21.80
C ILE A 36 12.56 12.14 -21.70
N ALA A 37 11.67 12.03 -22.68
CA ALA A 37 10.47 12.82 -22.73
C ALA A 37 9.59 12.49 -21.51
N ASP A 38 9.27 13.55 -20.78
CA ASP A 38 8.15 13.66 -19.88
C ASP A 38 6.92 12.95 -20.48
N ASN A 39 6.48 11.90 -19.79
CA ASN A 39 5.22 11.23 -20.03
C ASN A 39 4.54 11.03 -18.68
N GLN A 40 4.58 12.08 -17.83
CA GLN A 40 3.50 12.27 -16.88
C GLN A 40 2.24 12.54 -17.69
N GLU A 41 1.34 11.56 -17.76
CA GLU A 41 -0.06 11.88 -18.02
C GLU A 41 -0.50 12.79 -16.88
N ASP A 42 -0.67 14.07 -17.21
CA ASP A 42 -1.35 15.05 -16.39
C ASP A 42 -2.74 14.45 -16.09
N ILE A 43 -2.92 13.92 -14.88
CA ILE A 43 -4.22 13.46 -14.39
C ILE A 43 -5.04 14.73 -14.16
N SER A 44 -5.54 15.29 -15.27
CA SER A 44 -6.49 16.37 -15.26
C SER A 44 -7.64 15.91 -14.39
N ALA A 45 -7.85 16.60 -13.26
CA ALA A 45 -8.93 16.28 -12.35
C ALA A 45 -10.26 16.43 -13.10
N GLU A 46 -10.79 15.31 -13.58
CA GLU A 46 -12.00 15.30 -14.41
C GLU A 46 -13.14 16.00 -13.68
N ALA A 47 -13.89 16.82 -14.41
CA ALA A 47 -14.87 17.71 -13.84
C ALA A 47 -15.92 16.93 -13.04
N VAL A 48 -15.94 17.14 -11.71
CA VAL A 48 -16.86 16.47 -10.80
C VAL A 48 -18.29 16.93 -11.05
N ASP A 49 -19.16 16.02 -11.52
CA ASP A 49 -20.59 16.25 -11.61
C ASP A 49 -21.22 16.24 -10.20
N ASN A 50 -21.23 17.43 -9.58
CA ASN A 50 -21.83 17.67 -8.27
C ASN A 50 -23.38 17.54 -8.26
N THR A 51 -24.03 17.17 -9.37
CA THR A 51 -25.48 16.87 -9.40
C THR A 51 -25.80 15.39 -9.12
N LYS A 52 -24.79 14.51 -9.13
CA LYS A 52 -24.92 13.07 -8.86
C LYS A 52 -24.30 12.70 -7.51
N ALA A 53 -24.76 11.60 -6.91
CA ALA A 53 -24.06 10.99 -5.78
C ALA A 53 -22.67 10.51 -6.21
N PHE A 54 -21.71 10.46 -5.28
CA PHE A 54 -20.30 10.22 -5.60
C PHE A 54 -20.08 8.96 -6.47
N PHE A 55 -20.69 7.83 -6.09
CA PHE A 55 -20.53 6.57 -6.84
C PHE A 55 -21.38 6.44 -8.10
N ASP A 56 -22.34 7.36 -8.34
CA ASP A 56 -23.15 7.46 -9.56
C ASP A 56 -22.43 8.28 -10.65
N GLN A 57 -21.27 8.86 -10.33
CA GLN A 57 -20.44 9.59 -11.29
C GLN A 57 -19.77 8.62 -12.27
N VAL A 58 -19.72 9.06 -13.54
CA VAL A 58 -19.07 8.39 -14.66
C VAL A 58 -18.27 9.45 -15.39
N SER A 59 -17.02 9.15 -15.74
CA SER A 59 -16.12 10.04 -16.49
C SER A 59 -16.57 10.24 -17.95
N GLU A 60 -15.88 11.12 -18.69
CA GLU A 60 -16.11 11.27 -20.13
C GLU A 60 -15.71 10.02 -20.93
N ASP A 61 -14.71 9.26 -20.45
CA ASP A 61 -14.24 8.02 -21.07
C ASP A 61 -14.94 6.74 -20.57
N GLY A 62 -15.92 6.85 -19.66
CA GLY A 62 -16.78 5.75 -19.21
C GLY A 62 -16.30 4.98 -17.98
N LYS A 63 -15.21 5.42 -17.33
CA LYS A 63 -14.76 4.94 -16.02
C LYS A 63 -15.76 5.30 -14.91
N VAL A 64 -15.67 4.56 -13.81
CA VAL A 64 -16.50 4.72 -12.60
C VAL A 64 -15.62 4.94 -11.36
N ARG A 65 -16.22 5.45 -10.28
CA ARG A 65 -15.53 5.65 -9.00
C ARG A 65 -15.32 4.34 -8.25
N SER A 66 -14.08 3.90 -8.02
CA SER A 66 -13.74 2.72 -7.19
C SER A 66 -14.44 2.79 -5.82
N TYR A 67 -15.01 1.67 -5.37
CA TYR A 67 -15.54 1.57 -4.00
C TYR A 67 -14.45 1.50 -2.92
N LEU A 68 -13.18 1.24 -3.30
CA LEU A 68 -12.05 1.12 -2.39
C LEU A 68 -11.28 2.43 -2.19
N SER A 69 -11.01 3.16 -3.28
CA SER A 69 -10.19 4.40 -3.26
C SER A 69 -10.93 5.66 -3.74
N GLY A 70 -12.09 5.53 -4.37
CA GLY A 70 -12.78 6.64 -5.02
C GLY A 70 -12.10 7.15 -6.30
N GLU A 71 -11.04 6.49 -6.78
CA GLU A 71 -10.37 6.83 -8.03
C GLU A 71 -11.18 6.38 -9.25
N TRP A 72 -10.84 6.90 -10.43
CA TRP A 72 -11.48 6.49 -11.67
C TRP A 72 -10.89 5.18 -12.19
N VAL A 73 -11.72 4.15 -12.29
CA VAL A 73 -11.33 2.78 -12.67
C VAL A 73 -12.29 2.22 -13.72
N ASP A 74 -11.86 1.18 -14.43
CA ASP A 74 -12.72 0.46 -15.37
C ASP A 74 -13.92 -0.17 -14.62
N PRO A 75 -15.16 -0.04 -15.13
CA PRO A 75 -16.35 -0.63 -14.50
C PRO A 75 -16.30 -2.16 -14.39
N THR A 76 -15.45 -2.84 -15.16
CA THR A 76 -15.19 -4.28 -15.08
C THR A 76 -14.49 -4.67 -13.77
N TYR A 77 -13.83 -3.74 -13.09
CA TYR A 77 -13.10 -3.98 -11.84
C TYR A 77 -13.71 -3.22 -10.66
N GLY A 78 -13.91 -1.90 -10.78
CA GLY A 78 -14.40 -1.03 -9.70
C GLY A 78 -15.85 -1.26 -9.23
N ARG A 79 -16.56 -2.20 -9.86
CA ARG A 79 -17.95 -2.60 -9.52
C ARG A 79 -18.09 -4.12 -9.34
N GLN A 80 -16.98 -4.85 -9.19
CA GLN A 80 -16.94 -6.27 -8.85
C GLN A 80 -16.44 -6.47 -7.42
N ARG A 81 -16.58 -7.70 -6.91
CA ARG A 81 -16.06 -8.12 -5.61
C ARG A 81 -14.54 -8.04 -5.62
N PRO A 82 -13.91 -7.36 -4.66
CA PRO A 82 -12.46 -7.25 -4.62
C PRO A 82 -11.79 -8.56 -4.18
N VAL A 83 -10.49 -8.67 -4.43
CA VAL A 83 -9.66 -9.77 -3.92
C VAL A 83 -8.80 -9.24 -2.78
N ALA A 84 -8.98 -9.82 -1.58
CA ALA A 84 -8.20 -9.46 -0.40
C ALA A 84 -7.07 -10.48 -0.19
N VAL A 85 -5.82 -10.07 -0.39
CA VAL A 85 -4.64 -10.95 -0.29
C VAL A 85 -3.90 -10.68 1.01
N MET A 86 -3.67 -11.74 1.81
CA MET A 86 -2.81 -11.67 2.98
C MET A 86 -1.33 -11.60 2.59
N ILE A 87 -0.62 -10.56 3.02
CA ILE A 87 0.76 -10.26 2.63
C ILE A 87 1.71 -10.29 3.85
N GLU A 88 2.88 -10.91 3.71
CA GLU A 88 3.91 -10.89 4.75
C GLU A 88 4.51 -9.49 4.98
N ASN A 89 4.70 -9.12 6.25
CA ASN A 89 5.46 -7.93 6.64
C ASN A 89 6.60 -8.28 7.62
N THR A 90 7.57 -9.08 7.17
CA THR A 90 8.85 -9.25 7.87
C THR A 90 9.99 -8.67 7.04
N LYS A 91 11.08 -8.27 7.71
CA LYS A 91 12.28 -7.74 7.04
C LYS A 91 12.86 -8.68 5.97
N ALA A 92 12.64 -9.99 6.08
CA ALA A 92 13.10 -10.99 5.11
C ALA A 92 12.30 -10.99 3.79
N CYS A 93 11.11 -10.38 3.78
CA CYS A 93 10.21 -10.28 2.62
C CYS A 93 10.02 -8.85 2.11
N LEU A 94 10.92 -7.94 2.48
CA LEU A 94 11.00 -6.62 1.85
C LEU A 94 11.95 -6.67 0.64
N PRO A 95 11.61 -6.04 -0.50
CA PRO A 95 10.31 -5.43 -0.82
C PRO A 95 9.19 -6.46 -1.09
N GLN A 96 7.95 -6.10 -0.75
CA GLN A 96 6.75 -6.84 -1.19
C GLN A 96 6.44 -6.56 -2.67
N TYR A 97 5.55 -7.38 -3.26
CA TYR A 97 5.22 -7.32 -4.68
C TYR A 97 3.72 -7.02 -4.88
N GLY A 98 3.43 -6.03 -5.72
CA GLY A 98 2.08 -5.70 -6.20
C GLY A 98 1.14 -5.08 -5.17
N ILE A 99 1.59 -4.77 -3.96
CA ILE A 99 0.76 -4.13 -2.92
C ILE A 99 0.54 -2.64 -3.15
N GLY A 100 1.39 -1.98 -3.94
CA GLY A 100 1.18 -0.59 -4.37
C GLY A 100 -0.07 -0.38 -5.25
N ASN A 101 -0.69 -1.47 -5.74
CA ASN A 101 -1.91 -1.45 -6.53
C ASN A 101 -3.20 -1.67 -5.70
N ALA A 102 -3.10 -1.80 -4.38
CA ALA A 102 -4.27 -1.98 -3.53
C ALA A 102 -4.96 -0.64 -3.21
N GLY A 103 -6.29 -0.59 -3.28
CA GLY A 103 -7.07 0.56 -2.85
C GLY A 103 -7.10 0.70 -1.32
N VAL A 104 -7.11 -0.43 -0.60
CA VAL A 104 -7.09 -0.49 0.87
C VAL A 104 -6.05 -1.48 1.36
N ILE A 105 -5.29 -1.11 2.39
CA ILE A 105 -4.33 -1.99 3.07
C ILE A 105 -4.59 -1.96 4.58
N TYR A 106 -4.95 -3.10 5.16
CA TYR A 106 -5.00 -3.29 6.61
C TYR A 106 -3.65 -3.79 7.13
N GLU A 107 -3.18 -3.24 8.25
CA GLU A 107 -2.00 -3.72 8.98
C GLU A 107 -2.34 -3.95 10.45
N CYS A 108 -2.05 -5.17 10.94
CA CYS A 108 -2.29 -5.58 12.33
C CYS A 108 -1.07 -6.35 12.87
N VAL A 109 -0.88 -6.29 14.18
CA VAL A 109 0.11 -7.11 14.90
C VAL A 109 -0.30 -8.58 14.85
N VAL A 110 0.67 -9.47 14.64
CA VAL A 110 0.51 -10.92 14.72
C VAL A 110 1.52 -11.49 15.74
N GLU A 111 1.65 -12.81 15.80
CA GLU A 111 2.47 -13.49 16.82
C GLU A 111 3.94 -13.07 16.75
N GLY A 112 4.57 -12.88 17.91
CA GLY A 112 5.96 -12.46 18.02
C GLY A 112 6.22 -10.96 17.83
N GLY A 113 5.17 -10.13 17.76
CA GLY A 113 5.32 -8.67 17.69
C GLY A 113 5.82 -8.13 16.34
N ILE A 114 5.67 -8.93 15.28
CA ILE A 114 5.70 -8.48 13.88
C ILE A 114 4.28 -8.10 13.44
N THR A 115 4.16 -7.34 12.35
CA THR A 115 2.87 -7.17 11.67
C THR A 115 2.70 -8.13 10.48
N ARG A 116 1.47 -8.18 10.00
CA ARG A 116 1.12 -8.69 8.67
C ARG A 116 0.31 -7.60 7.97
N MET A 117 0.11 -7.72 6.66
CA MET A 117 -0.78 -6.84 5.92
C MET A 117 -1.87 -7.66 5.21
N MET A 118 -2.99 -7.02 4.90
CA MET A 118 -4.00 -7.50 3.95
C MET A 118 -4.23 -6.41 2.93
N ALA A 119 -3.89 -6.70 1.67
CA ALA A 119 -4.03 -5.78 0.55
C ALA A 119 -5.31 -6.13 -0.23
N ILE A 120 -6.20 -5.16 -0.40
CA ILE A 120 -7.50 -5.33 -1.06
C ILE A 120 -7.44 -4.67 -2.44
N PHE A 121 -7.66 -5.47 -3.49
CA PHE A 121 -7.60 -5.08 -4.89
C PHE A 121 -9.00 -5.14 -5.51
N ASP A 122 -9.47 -4.03 -6.09
CA ASP A 122 -10.58 -4.02 -7.04
C ASP A 122 -10.08 -4.43 -8.44
N ASP A 123 -8.96 -3.86 -8.89
CA ASP A 123 -8.22 -4.33 -10.07
C ASP A 123 -6.90 -5.00 -9.65
N TYR A 124 -6.80 -6.31 -9.92
CA TYR A 124 -5.57 -7.10 -9.73
C TYR A 124 -4.87 -7.44 -11.05
N THR A 125 -5.34 -6.92 -12.18
CA THR A 125 -4.85 -7.29 -13.53
C THR A 125 -3.48 -6.68 -13.85
N GLY A 126 -2.75 -7.30 -14.77
CA GLY A 126 -1.36 -6.91 -15.11
C GLY A 126 -0.30 -7.18 -14.03
N LEU A 127 -0.69 -7.54 -12.81
CA LEU A 127 0.21 -7.81 -11.69
C LEU A 127 0.91 -9.18 -11.83
N ASP A 128 2.11 -9.17 -12.38
CA ASP A 128 2.93 -10.36 -12.64
C ASP A 128 3.38 -11.13 -11.38
N GLN A 129 3.30 -10.51 -10.20
CA GLN A 129 3.62 -11.12 -8.91
C GLN A 129 2.96 -10.37 -7.76
N ILE A 130 2.23 -11.07 -6.88
CA ILE A 130 1.64 -10.51 -5.66
C ILE A 130 2.07 -11.37 -4.47
N GLY A 131 2.53 -10.73 -3.38
CA GLY A 131 2.90 -11.43 -2.15
C GLY A 131 4.07 -10.80 -1.39
N ASN A 132 4.66 -11.51 -0.42
CA ASN A 132 4.46 -12.94 -0.12
C ASN A 132 3.10 -13.29 0.51
N VAL A 133 2.40 -14.29 -0.03
CA VAL A 133 1.06 -14.69 0.47
C VAL A 133 1.17 -15.40 1.82
N ARG A 134 0.38 -14.96 2.81
CA ARG A 134 0.52 -15.40 4.22
C ARG A 134 -0.76 -15.77 4.96
N SER A 135 -0.59 -16.26 6.18
CA SER A 135 -1.65 -16.91 6.95
C SER A 135 -2.68 -15.94 7.51
N ALA A 136 -3.94 -16.37 7.46
CA ALA A 136 -5.09 -15.66 8.00
C ALA A 136 -5.06 -15.56 9.54
N ARG A 137 -5.71 -14.51 10.06
CA ARG A 137 -6.10 -14.35 11.48
C ARG A 137 -7.55 -13.85 11.53
N PRO A 138 -8.28 -14.04 12.64
CA PRO A 138 -9.73 -13.79 12.68
C PRO A 138 -10.12 -12.37 12.28
N TYR A 139 -9.38 -11.37 12.76
CA TYR A 139 -9.60 -9.96 12.40
C TYR A 139 -9.46 -9.68 10.90
N TYR A 140 -8.50 -10.29 10.20
CA TYR A 140 -8.43 -10.15 8.73
C TYR A 140 -9.60 -10.82 8.00
N VAL A 141 -10.19 -11.87 8.56
CA VAL A 141 -11.41 -12.47 8.00
C VAL A 141 -12.62 -11.54 8.21
N TYR A 142 -12.74 -10.92 9.39
CA TYR A 142 -13.74 -9.90 9.65
C TYR A 142 -13.58 -8.69 8.72
N PHE A 143 -12.35 -8.17 8.56
CA PHE A 143 -12.08 -7.06 7.64
C PHE A 143 -12.37 -7.44 6.18
N ALA A 144 -11.99 -8.63 5.71
CA ALA A 144 -12.30 -9.07 4.34
C ALA A 144 -13.82 -9.17 4.08
N SER A 145 -14.61 -9.55 5.09
CA SER A 145 -16.08 -9.64 4.96
C SER A 145 -16.76 -8.27 4.79
N GLU A 146 -16.15 -7.18 5.29
CA GLU A 146 -16.68 -5.80 5.16
C GLU A 146 -16.73 -5.29 3.71
N TYR A 147 -16.02 -5.96 2.80
CA TYR A 147 -15.96 -5.62 1.36
C TYR A 147 -16.56 -6.72 0.48
N ASP A 148 -17.15 -7.76 1.08
CA ASP A 148 -17.50 -9.03 0.42
C ASP A 148 -16.33 -9.62 -0.42
N ALA A 149 -15.09 -9.43 0.06
CA ALA A 149 -13.90 -9.76 -0.70
C ALA A 149 -13.69 -11.27 -0.84
N VAL A 150 -13.16 -11.71 -1.99
CA VAL A 150 -12.61 -13.06 -2.11
C VAL A 150 -11.23 -13.09 -1.44
N TYR A 151 -11.12 -13.84 -0.35
CA TYR A 151 -10.01 -13.74 0.58
C TYR A 151 -8.90 -14.79 0.32
N MET A 152 -7.74 -14.35 -0.18
CA MET A 152 -6.58 -15.22 -0.42
C MET A 152 -5.61 -15.25 0.76
N HIS A 153 -5.33 -16.46 1.27
CA HIS A 153 -4.45 -16.66 2.42
C HIS A 153 -3.67 -17.99 2.35
N ALA A 154 -2.51 -18.05 3.00
CA ALA A 154 -1.66 -19.24 3.08
C ALA A 154 -1.76 -19.89 4.47
N GLY A 155 -2.80 -20.70 4.66
CA GLY A 155 -3.15 -21.26 5.97
C GLY A 155 -3.71 -20.22 6.94
N GLY A 156 -3.81 -20.56 8.23
CA GLY A 156 -4.45 -19.73 9.25
C GLY A 156 -4.20 -20.27 10.66
N ASN A 157 -4.71 -19.60 11.70
CA ASN A 157 -4.88 -20.21 13.02
C ASN A 157 -6.28 -20.86 13.11
N PRO A 158 -6.56 -21.72 14.09
CA PRO A 158 -7.85 -22.42 14.19
C PRO A 158 -9.06 -21.47 14.17
N ALA A 159 -9.03 -20.39 14.95
CA ALA A 159 -10.12 -19.40 14.99
C ALA A 159 -10.37 -18.69 13.64
N ALA A 160 -9.35 -18.50 12.79
CA ALA A 160 -9.58 -17.98 11.44
C ALA A 160 -10.25 -19.02 10.53
N PHE A 161 -9.90 -20.31 10.69
CA PHE A 161 -10.57 -21.39 9.96
C PHE A 161 -12.02 -21.59 10.42
N GLU A 162 -12.35 -21.40 11.70
CA GLU A 162 -13.74 -21.45 12.17
C GLU A 162 -14.64 -20.44 11.44
N LEU A 163 -14.14 -19.23 11.16
CA LEU A 163 -14.86 -18.21 10.39
C LEU A 163 -14.93 -18.54 8.89
N ILE A 164 -13.82 -19.01 8.32
CA ILE A 164 -13.71 -19.33 6.89
C ILE A 164 -14.56 -20.56 6.52
N ASP A 165 -14.42 -21.65 7.28
CA ASP A 165 -15.17 -22.90 7.09
C ASP A 165 -16.64 -22.73 7.53
N GLY A 166 -16.91 -21.77 8.43
CA GLY A 166 -18.27 -21.28 8.75
C GLY A 166 -18.91 -20.44 7.65
N GLY A 167 -18.16 -20.06 6.60
CA GLY A 167 -18.68 -19.38 5.42
C GLY A 167 -18.77 -17.85 5.51
N LEU A 168 -18.09 -17.21 6.48
CA LEU A 168 -18.10 -15.74 6.61
C LEU A 168 -17.47 -15.04 5.39
N VAL A 169 -16.50 -15.68 4.73
CA VAL A 169 -15.90 -15.21 3.47
C VAL A 169 -15.70 -16.36 2.49
N GLN A 170 -15.82 -16.07 1.20
CA GLN A 170 -15.32 -16.97 0.15
C GLN A 170 -13.79 -16.82 0.09
N ASN A 171 -13.05 -17.92 0.03
CA ASN A 171 -11.59 -17.91 0.24
C ASN A 171 -10.81 -18.65 -0.85
N LEU A 172 -9.56 -18.23 -1.04
CA LEU A 172 -8.58 -18.88 -1.89
C LEU A 172 -7.41 -19.34 -1.01
N ASN A 173 -7.49 -20.56 -0.48
CA ASN A 173 -6.40 -21.14 0.29
C ASN A 173 -5.19 -21.43 -0.61
N ALA A 174 -4.21 -20.52 -0.56
CA ALA A 174 -3.00 -20.50 -1.36
C ALA A 174 -2.14 -21.78 -1.25
N LEU A 175 -2.30 -22.58 -0.18
CA LEU A 175 -1.59 -23.86 -0.04
C LEU A 175 -2.25 -25.01 -0.83
N GLN A 176 -3.56 -24.90 -1.12
CA GLN A 176 -4.32 -25.87 -1.92
C GLN A 176 -4.37 -25.51 -3.42
N LEU A 177 -3.85 -24.33 -3.76
CA LEU A 177 -3.78 -23.76 -5.11
C LEU A 177 -2.35 -23.73 -5.66
N GLU A 178 -1.38 -24.24 -4.90
CA GLU A 178 0.04 -24.16 -5.23
C GLU A 178 0.43 -25.09 -6.38
N GLY A 179 1.22 -24.57 -7.32
CA GLY A 179 1.80 -25.33 -8.40
C GLY A 179 2.79 -24.52 -9.25
N LYS A 180 2.76 -24.74 -10.56
CA LYS A 180 3.62 -24.02 -11.50
C LYS A 180 3.05 -22.63 -11.79
N LYS A 181 3.89 -21.58 -11.74
CA LYS A 181 3.52 -20.21 -12.16
C LYS A 181 2.88 -20.23 -13.56
N GLY A 182 1.72 -19.58 -13.71
CA GLY A 182 0.93 -19.55 -14.94
C GLY A 182 0.16 -20.84 -15.26
N SER A 183 0.02 -21.77 -14.30
CA SER A 183 -0.80 -22.98 -14.45
C SER A 183 -1.44 -23.45 -13.13
N ALA A 184 -1.37 -22.61 -12.10
CA ALA A 184 -1.86 -22.86 -10.75
C ALA A 184 -2.17 -21.52 -10.09
N GLY A 185 -3.02 -21.51 -9.06
CA GLY A 185 -3.47 -20.26 -8.45
C GLY A 185 -2.39 -19.54 -7.65
N THR A 186 -1.39 -20.28 -7.17
CA THR A 186 -0.21 -19.76 -6.48
C THR A 186 1.03 -20.58 -6.86
N TYR A 187 2.22 -20.06 -6.57
CA TYR A 187 3.49 -20.71 -6.87
C TYR A 187 4.56 -20.31 -5.85
N ARG A 188 5.60 -21.13 -5.70
CA ARG A 188 6.79 -20.79 -4.92
C ARG A 188 8.02 -20.52 -5.78
N THR A 189 8.86 -19.60 -5.30
CA THR A 189 10.22 -19.38 -5.83
C THR A 189 11.31 -20.09 -5.01
N GLY A 190 10.97 -20.67 -3.87
CA GLY A 190 11.89 -21.38 -2.99
C GLY A 190 11.20 -22.41 -2.10
N LYS A 191 11.90 -22.84 -1.04
CA LYS A 191 11.41 -23.87 -0.09
C LYS A 191 10.83 -23.30 1.21
N SER A 192 11.11 -22.04 1.52
CA SER A 192 10.58 -21.40 2.73
C SER A 192 9.15 -20.91 2.53
N GLU A 193 8.47 -20.75 3.66
CA GLU A 193 7.19 -20.08 3.81
C GLU A 193 7.21 -18.63 3.26
N HIS A 194 8.39 -17.99 3.25
CA HIS A 194 8.69 -16.66 2.70
C HIS A 194 8.81 -16.59 1.17
N THR A 195 8.32 -17.60 0.42
CA THR A 195 8.50 -17.66 -1.05
C THR A 195 7.24 -17.99 -1.83
N LEU A 196 6.06 -17.98 -1.19
CA LEU A 196 4.77 -18.19 -1.85
C LEU A 196 4.23 -16.86 -2.41
N TYR A 197 3.76 -16.89 -3.65
CA TYR A 197 3.19 -15.76 -4.39
C TYR A 197 1.95 -16.18 -5.19
N THR A 198 1.15 -15.20 -5.57
CA THR A 198 0.19 -15.30 -6.68
C THR A 198 0.57 -14.28 -7.77
N ASN A 199 -0.29 -14.10 -8.76
CA ASN A 199 -0.28 -13.08 -9.81
C ASN A 199 -1.68 -13.04 -10.45
N SER A 200 -1.97 -12.11 -11.37
CA SER A 200 -3.33 -12.00 -11.95
C SER A 200 -3.84 -13.32 -12.52
N THR A 201 -3.03 -13.98 -13.36
CA THR A 201 -3.36 -15.30 -13.94
C THR A 201 -3.59 -16.38 -12.87
N GLY A 202 -2.89 -16.31 -11.73
CA GLY A 202 -3.10 -17.21 -10.61
C GLY A 202 -4.45 -16.97 -9.93
N ILE A 203 -4.82 -15.70 -9.71
CA ILE A 203 -6.13 -15.34 -9.18
C ILE A 203 -7.23 -15.82 -10.13
N ASP A 204 -7.10 -15.59 -11.43
CA ASP A 204 -8.08 -16.04 -12.45
C ASP A 204 -8.26 -17.57 -12.44
N ILE A 205 -7.17 -18.34 -12.44
CA ILE A 205 -7.19 -19.82 -12.35
C ILE A 205 -7.84 -20.29 -11.03
N ALA A 206 -7.64 -19.55 -9.94
CA ALA A 206 -8.22 -19.88 -8.65
C ALA A 206 -9.73 -19.63 -8.63
N LEU A 207 -10.19 -18.50 -9.18
CA LEU A 207 -11.60 -18.14 -9.32
C LEU A 207 -12.35 -19.07 -10.28
N GLU A 208 -11.76 -19.44 -11.43
CA GLU A 208 -12.34 -20.43 -12.34
C GLU A 208 -12.55 -21.79 -11.64
N LYS A 209 -11.58 -22.19 -10.80
CA LYS A 209 -11.63 -23.46 -10.05
C LYS A 209 -12.70 -23.45 -8.95
N THR A 210 -12.87 -22.35 -8.22
CA THR A 210 -13.90 -22.25 -7.16
C THR A 210 -15.29 -21.95 -7.71
N LYS A 211 -15.38 -21.30 -8.88
CA LYS A 211 -16.63 -20.81 -9.50
C LYS A 211 -17.39 -19.85 -8.60
N TYR A 212 -16.65 -19.02 -7.86
CA TYR A 212 -17.22 -17.92 -7.11
C TYR A 212 -17.82 -16.87 -8.05
N ASP A 213 -18.99 -16.36 -7.69
CA ASP A 213 -19.56 -15.19 -8.35
C ASP A 213 -18.76 -13.96 -7.90
N MET A 214 -18.31 -13.16 -8.87
CA MET A 214 -17.56 -11.92 -8.63
C MET A 214 -18.47 -10.69 -8.65
N THR A 215 -19.77 -10.85 -8.93
CA THR A 215 -20.75 -9.77 -8.89
C THR A 215 -21.01 -9.35 -7.44
N LEU A 216 -20.97 -8.05 -7.15
CA LEU A 216 -21.42 -7.51 -5.87
C LEU A 216 -22.94 -7.68 -5.70
N PRO A 217 -23.46 -7.87 -4.48
CA PRO A 217 -24.90 -7.95 -4.26
C PRO A 217 -25.61 -6.63 -4.62
N GLU A 218 -26.88 -6.69 -5.04
CA GLU A 218 -27.66 -5.51 -5.47
C GLU A 218 -27.78 -4.44 -4.36
N ASN A 219 -27.68 -4.84 -3.10
CA ASN A 219 -27.73 -3.99 -1.91
C ASN A 219 -26.33 -3.75 -1.29
N TYR A 220 -25.26 -3.83 -2.08
CA TYR A 220 -23.91 -3.54 -1.62
C TYR A 220 -23.75 -2.08 -1.21
N GLU A 221 -23.42 -1.85 0.06
CA GLU A 221 -23.07 -0.54 0.60
C GLU A 221 -21.55 -0.37 0.57
N PRO A 222 -21.00 0.68 -0.08
CA PRO A 222 -19.56 0.92 -0.09
C PRO A 222 -19.01 1.23 1.30
N HIS A 223 -17.84 0.68 1.62
CA HIS A 223 -17.23 0.81 2.95
C HIS A 223 -16.96 2.26 3.36
N PHE A 224 -16.53 3.13 2.43
CA PHE A 224 -16.18 4.51 2.71
C PHE A 224 -17.05 5.53 1.99
N LYS A 225 -17.21 6.70 2.62
CA LYS A 225 -17.64 7.93 1.97
C LYS A 225 -16.40 8.71 1.51
N PHE A 226 -16.46 9.31 0.32
CA PHE A 226 -15.37 10.10 -0.24
C PHE A 226 -15.78 11.56 -0.47
N ALA A 227 -14.88 12.48 -0.14
CA ALA A 227 -15.06 13.90 -0.36
C ALA A 227 -14.72 14.26 -1.80
N ALA A 228 -15.74 14.47 -2.63
CA ALA A 228 -15.58 14.68 -4.08
C ALA A 228 -14.68 15.87 -4.46
N ASN A 229 -14.66 16.91 -3.62
CA ASN A 229 -13.84 18.11 -3.79
C ASN A 229 -12.62 18.14 -2.83
N GLY A 230 -12.26 16.98 -2.25
CA GLY A 230 -11.24 16.85 -1.22
C GLY A 230 -11.74 17.18 0.20
N ASN A 231 -11.04 16.64 1.20
CA ASN A 231 -11.22 16.93 2.61
C ASN A 231 -9.88 17.45 3.18
N ASN A 232 -9.84 18.74 3.50
CA ASN A 232 -8.64 19.40 4.04
C ASN A 232 -8.51 19.29 5.56
N LEU A 233 -9.44 18.61 6.25
CA LEU A 233 -9.47 18.50 7.71
C LEU A 233 -9.30 19.88 8.39
N GLU A 234 -10.16 20.85 8.05
CA GLU A 234 -9.98 22.26 8.44
C GLU A 234 -9.85 22.48 9.96
N ASN A 235 -10.59 21.68 10.75
CA ASN A 235 -10.53 21.68 12.22
C ASN A 235 -9.42 20.76 12.81
N GLY A 236 -8.62 20.13 11.94
CA GLY A 236 -7.58 19.18 12.29
C GLY A 236 -6.22 19.81 12.60
N THR A 237 -5.50 19.14 13.49
CA THR A 237 -4.11 19.48 13.86
C THR A 237 -3.13 19.07 12.76
N ASP A 238 -2.01 19.78 12.63
CA ASP A 238 -1.00 19.46 11.62
C ASP A 238 -0.30 18.13 11.95
N CYS A 239 -0.11 17.29 10.92
CA CYS A 239 0.54 15.99 11.00
C CYS A 239 1.44 15.80 9.78
N GLN A 240 2.73 16.04 9.95
CA GLN A 240 3.73 16.04 8.88
C GLN A 240 4.58 14.76 8.88
N ALA A 241 4.60 14.04 9.99
CA ALA A 241 5.10 12.67 10.09
C ALA A 241 4.39 11.91 11.21
N ILE A 242 4.34 10.58 11.08
CA ILE A 242 3.81 9.65 12.09
C ILE A 242 4.89 8.60 12.36
N GLN A 243 5.29 8.41 13.60
CA GLN A 243 6.10 7.27 14.03
C GLN A 243 5.19 6.27 14.76
N MET A 244 4.95 5.12 14.15
CA MET A 244 4.10 4.09 14.72
C MET A 244 4.90 3.15 15.62
N TYR A 245 4.28 2.72 16.72
CA TYR A 245 4.79 1.67 17.59
C TYR A 245 4.25 0.31 17.14
N TYR A 246 5.10 -0.46 16.47
CA TYR A 246 5.04 -1.92 16.46
C TYR A 246 6.39 -2.45 16.91
N TYR A 247 6.40 -3.45 17.79
CA TYR A 247 7.62 -3.93 18.46
C TYR A 247 8.78 -4.22 17.50
N THR A 248 8.49 -4.89 16.38
CA THR A 248 9.51 -5.29 15.39
C THR A 248 9.60 -4.34 14.19
N ASN A 249 8.48 -4.02 13.54
CA ASN A 249 8.45 -3.34 12.23
C ASN A 249 8.82 -1.84 12.32
N LYS A 250 8.32 -1.16 13.37
CA LYS A 250 8.50 0.28 13.62
C LYS A 250 8.27 1.16 12.39
N PRO A 251 7.11 1.04 11.72
CA PRO A 251 6.84 1.82 10.51
C PRO A 251 6.66 3.29 10.84
N TYR A 252 6.92 4.13 9.84
CA TYR A 252 6.68 5.56 9.93
C TYR A 252 6.28 6.14 8.58
N TRP A 253 5.58 7.25 8.66
CA TRP A 253 5.01 7.97 7.53
C TRP A 253 5.58 9.38 7.50
N VAL A 254 5.90 9.89 6.31
CA VAL A 254 6.33 11.28 6.12
C VAL A 254 5.48 11.90 5.03
N TYR A 255 4.80 12.99 5.34
CA TYR A 255 3.97 13.72 4.38
C TYR A 255 4.82 14.41 3.32
N ASN A 256 4.38 14.40 2.07
CA ASN A 256 4.88 15.29 1.04
C ASN A 256 3.80 16.34 0.71
N GLU A 257 4.20 17.60 0.66
CA GLU A 257 3.29 18.72 0.39
C GLU A 257 3.04 18.90 -1.10
N ASP A 258 3.97 18.46 -1.95
CA ASP A 258 3.93 18.66 -3.41
C ASP A 258 2.87 17.79 -4.10
N ASP A 259 2.62 16.57 -3.58
CA ASP A 259 1.63 15.60 -4.08
C ASP A 259 0.49 15.33 -3.08
N GLY A 260 0.63 15.77 -1.83
CA GLY A 260 -0.33 15.54 -0.76
C GLY A 260 -0.45 14.09 -0.29
N LEU A 261 0.62 13.29 -0.39
CA LEU A 261 0.68 11.88 0.02
C LEU A 261 1.57 11.67 1.24
N TYR A 262 1.30 10.62 2.02
CA TYR A 262 2.21 10.13 3.05
C TYR A 262 3.06 8.99 2.50
N TYR A 263 4.39 9.14 2.54
CA TYR A 263 5.35 8.14 2.09
C TYR A 263 5.70 7.16 3.21
N ARG A 264 5.60 5.85 2.95
CA ARG A 264 5.79 4.79 3.93
C ARG A 264 7.24 4.35 4.08
N TYR A 265 7.67 4.15 5.31
CA TYR A 265 8.97 3.61 5.67
C TYR A 265 8.81 2.52 6.73
N GLU A 266 9.71 1.54 6.71
CA GLU A 266 9.74 0.46 7.71
C GLU A 266 11.15 -0.09 7.88
N PHE A 267 11.48 -0.67 9.04
CA PHE A 267 12.84 -1.18 9.33
C PHE A 267 13.96 -0.16 9.01
N ASN A 268 13.68 1.14 9.20
CA ASN A 268 14.52 2.29 8.89
C ASN A 268 14.86 2.52 7.40
N GLN A 269 14.12 1.91 6.47
CA GLN A 269 14.27 2.10 5.02
C GLN A 269 12.94 2.52 4.36
N LYS A 270 13.00 3.04 3.12
CA LYS A 270 11.80 3.23 2.30
C LYS A 270 11.14 1.86 2.08
N GLN A 271 9.83 1.75 2.26
CA GLN A 271 9.12 0.55 1.84
C GLN A 271 8.68 0.73 0.39
N VAL A 272 9.14 -0.16 -0.47
CA VAL A 272 9.02 -0.06 -1.93
C VAL A 272 8.24 -1.27 -2.44
N ASP A 273 7.40 -1.06 -3.45
CA ASP A 273 6.84 -2.16 -4.22
C ASP A 273 7.87 -2.68 -5.23
N ALA A 274 8.12 -3.98 -5.20
CA ALA A 274 9.10 -4.64 -6.04
C ALA A 274 8.72 -4.69 -7.53
N LEU A 275 7.43 -4.58 -7.88
CA LEU A 275 6.99 -4.54 -9.27
C LEU A 275 7.19 -3.16 -9.90
N SER A 276 6.73 -2.10 -9.24
CA SER A 276 6.77 -0.74 -9.79
C SER A 276 8.08 0.00 -9.49
N GLY A 277 8.84 -0.46 -8.49
CA GLY A 277 10.01 0.25 -7.95
C GLY A 277 9.65 1.52 -7.15
N GLN A 278 8.36 1.83 -7.00
CA GLN A 278 7.89 3.03 -6.30
C GLN A 278 7.81 2.81 -4.79
N GLN A 279 8.06 3.87 -4.03
CA GLN A 279 7.82 3.86 -2.58
C GLN A 279 6.32 3.83 -2.31
N LEU A 280 5.88 3.00 -1.38
CA LEU A 280 4.47 2.91 -0.99
C LEU A 280 4.00 4.24 -0.38
N THR A 281 2.79 4.64 -0.73
CA THR A 281 2.14 5.86 -0.26
C THR A 281 0.77 5.56 0.33
N ALA A 282 0.23 6.55 1.04
CA ALA A 282 -1.16 6.60 1.49
C ALA A 282 -1.71 8.01 1.25
N LYS A 283 -2.95 8.11 0.75
CA LYS A 283 -3.71 9.36 0.81
C LYS A 283 -4.42 9.49 2.15
N ASN A 284 -4.95 8.38 2.64
CA ASN A 284 -5.68 8.28 3.90
C ASN A 284 -4.94 7.31 4.82
N ILE A 285 -4.70 7.71 6.07
CA ILE A 285 -4.25 6.80 7.13
C ILE A 285 -5.28 6.85 8.24
N ILE A 286 -5.82 5.69 8.59
CA ILE A 286 -6.70 5.47 9.73
C ILE A 286 -5.92 4.65 10.74
N ILE A 287 -5.89 5.10 11.99
CA ILE A 287 -5.34 4.35 13.12
C ILE A 287 -6.51 3.98 14.01
N GLU A 288 -6.71 2.69 14.24
CA GLU A 288 -7.75 2.18 15.13
C GLU A 288 -7.12 1.73 16.45
N ASP A 289 -7.61 2.25 17.57
CA ASP A 289 -7.27 1.74 18.89
C ASP A 289 -8.19 0.55 19.20
N VAL A 290 -7.65 -0.67 19.16
CA VAL A 290 -8.43 -1.92 19.29
C VAL A 290 -8.05 -2.68 20.56
N GLU A 291 -9.07 -3.09 21.33
CA GLU A 291 -8.89 -4.00 22.46
C GLU A 291 -8.48 -5.38 21.97
N TRP A 292 -7.54 -6.03 22.63
CA TRP A 292 -6.93 -7.27 22.14
C TRP A 292 -6.67 -8.26 23.28
N TRP A 293 -6.47 -9.52 22.94
CA TRP A 293 -6.09 -10.57 23.88
C TRP A 293 -5.23 -11.64 23.22
N THR A 294 -4.64 -12.52 24.03
CA THR A 294 -4.03 -13.77 23.59
C THR A 294 -4.99 -14.92 23.88
N TYR A 295 -5.28 -15.78 22.90
CA TYR A 295 -6.14 -16.95 23.11
C TYR A 295 -5.51 -17.92 24.13
N GLU A 296 -6.29 -18.33 25.14
CA GLU A 296 -5.81 -19.16 26.26
C GLU A 296 -5.08 -20.43 25.79
N GLY A 297 -3.94 -20.73 26.41
CA GLY A 297 -3.12 -21.87 26.05
C GLY A 297 -2.39 -21.77 24.70
N SER A 298 -2.39 -20.60 24.05
CA SER A 298 -1.75 -20.39 22.75
C SER A 298 -0.91 -19.10 22.71
N GLN A 299 -0.27 -18.86 21.55
CA GLN A 299 0.40 -17.59 21.23
C GLN A 299 -0.45 -16.67 20.34
N TYR A 300 -1.63 -17.11 19.89
CA TYR A 300 -2.42 -16.42 18.88
C TYR A 300 -3.11 -15.19 19.45
N LEU A 301 -3.18 -14.12 18.66
CA LEU A 301 -3.83 -12.87 19.04
C LEU A 301 -5.30 -12.85 18.58
N GLY A 302 -6.17 -12.26 19.41
CA GLY A 302 -7.54 -11.88 19.09
C GLY A 302 -7.73 -10.37 19.27
N TYR A 303 -8.63 -9.79 18.49
CA TYR A 303 -8.95 -8.36 18.43
C TYR A 303 -10.48 -8.22 18.60
N LEU A 304 -10.93 -7.28 19.44
CA LEU A 304 -12.35 -7.04 19.70
C LEU A 304 -12.87 -5.95 18.75
N LEU A 305 -13.32 -6.38 17.58
CA LEU A 305 -13.87 -5.48 16.56
C LEU A 305 -15.40 -5.34 16.70
N SER A 306 -16.10 -6.46 16.82
CA SER A 306 -17.56 -6.53 16.72
C SER A 306 -18.29 -6.12 18.01
N TYR A 307 -19.49 -5.55 17.85
CA TYR A 307 -20.30 -5.00 18.94
C TYR A 307 -19.53 -3.96 19.78
N ASN A 308 -18.57 -3.27 19.15
CA ASN A 308 -17.60 -2.43 19.82
C ASN A 308 -17.54 -1.03 19.18
N THR A 309 -17.11 -0.08 19.99
CA THR A 309 -16.75 1.28 19.56
C THR A 309 -15.39 1.63 20.14
N GLY A 310 -14.41 1.93 19.30
CA GLY A 310 -13.08 2.36 19.72
C GLY A 310 -12.76 3.81 19.39
N THR A 311 -11.57 4.24 19.78
CA THR A 311 -10.98 5.53 19.41
C THR A 311 -9.97 5.36 18.29
N GLY A 312 -9.53 6.45 17.69
CA GLY A 312 -8.53 6.41 16.64
C GLY A 312 -8.12 7.78 16.14
N LYS A 313 -7.34 7.78 15.05
CA LYS A 313 -6.99 8.98 14.27
C LYS A 313 -7.36 8.78 12.81
N TYR A 314 -7.84 9.83 12.15
CA TYR A 314 -7.85 9.93 10.69
C TYR A 314 -6.86 11.01 10.26
N ILE A 315 -5.95 10.65 9.37
CA ILE A 315 -4.85 11.48 8.88
C ILE A 315 -4.89 11.54 7.34
N SER A 316 -4.90 12.76 6.79
CA SER A 316 -4.81 13.02 5.35
C SER A 316 -4.36 14.47 5.10
N ASN A 317 -3.85 14.79 3.91
CA ASN A 317 -3.45 16.16 3.49
C ASN A 317 -2.61 16.94 4.55
N GLY A 318 -1.64 16.27 5.19
CA GLY A 318 -0.74 16.91 6.17
C GLY A 318 -1.39 17.26 7.52
N LYS A 319 -2.60 16.75 7.78
CA LYS A 319 -3.43 17.03 8.96
C LYS A 319 -4.04 15.76 9.56
N MET A 320 -4.47 15.85 10.81
CA MET A 320 -5.05 14.77 11.60
C MET A 320 -6.23 15.27 12.45
N ILE A 321 -7.28 14.44 12.52
CA ILE A 321 -8.38 14.56 13.49
C ILE A 321 -8.48 13.31 14.37
N ASP A 322 -9.09 13.47 15.53
CA ASP A 322 -9.51 12.36 16.40
C ASP A 322 -10.81 11.76 15.85
N ILE A 323 -10.89 10.42 15.84
CA ILE A 323 -12.09 9.70 15.40
C ILE A 323 -12.56 8.70 16.44
N LYS A 324 -13.82 8.28 16.29
CA LYS A 324 -14.38 7.07 16.86
C LYS A 324 -14.68 6.10 15.72
N TRP A 325 -14.39 4.82 15.92
CA TRP A 325 -14.81 3.77 15.00
C TRP A 325 -15.87 2.90 15.67
N SER A 326 -16.78 2.31 14.89
CA SER A 326 -17.78 1.37 15.40
C SER A 326 -18.10 0.27 14.38
N LYS A 327 -18.31 -0.96 14.88
CA LYS A 327 -18.68 -2.12 14.07
C LYS A 327 -19.76 -2.91 14.79
N ASP A 328 -20.97 -2.91 14.22
CA ASP A 328 -22.17 -3.44 14.89
C ASP A 328 -22.19 -4.97 15.05
N SER A 329 -21.45 -5.72 14.23
CA SER A 329 -21.37 -7.18 14.27
C SER A 329 -20.15 -7.69 13.49
N ASP A 330 -19.84 -8.99 13.63
CA ASP A 330 -18.75 -9.68 12.90
C ASP A 330 -18.74 -9.40 11.38
N SER A 331 -19.91 -9.28 10.77
CA SER A 331 -20.10 -9.03 9.32
C SER A 331 -20.61 -7.62 8.98
N SER A 332 -20.70 -6.70 9.94
CA SER A 332 -21.06 -5.30 9.66
C SER A 332 -19.85 -4.52 9.13
N ILE A 333 -20.07 -3.51 8.28
CA ILE A 333 -19.04 -2.53 7.91
C ILE A 333 -18.56 -1.78 9.15
N THR A 334 -17.26 -1.44 9.19
CA THR A 334 -16.69 -0.55 10.21
C THR A 334 -16.90 0.89 9.78
N HIS A 335 -17.58 1.69 10.60
CA HIS A 335 -17.85 3.10 10.32
C HIS A 335 -16.96 4.00 11.18
N TYR A 336 -16.56 5.15 10.63
CA TYR A 336 -15.62 6.09 11.25
C TYR A 336 -16.25 7.49 11.38
N TYR A 337 -16.23 8.04 12.58
CA TYR A 337 -16.87 9.32 12.91
C TYR A 337 -15.85 10.30 13.47
N ASP A 338 -15.92 11.56 13.05
CA ASP A 338 -15.17 12.66 13.65
C ASP A 338 -15.56 12.77 15.14
N ALA A 339 -14.56 12.69 16.04
CA ALA A 339 -14.82 12.62 17.48
C ALA A 339 -15.37 13.92 18.07
N ALA A 340 -15.19 15.07 17.39
CA ALA A 340 -15.65 16.38 17.79
C ALA A 340 -17.06 16.71 17.28
N THR A 341 -17.40 16.29 16.06
CA THR A 341 -18.73 16.57 15.46
C THR A 341 -19.72 15.41 15.61
N GLY A 342 -19.24 14.17 15.62
CA GLY A 342 -20.08 12.96 15.56
C GLY A 342 -20.55 12.59 14.15
N GLU A 343 -20.20 13.37 13.14
CA GLU A 343 -20.50 13.08 11.74
C GLU A 343 -19.55 12.00 11.19
N GLU A 344 -20.04 11.17 10.26
CA GLU A 344 -19.22 10.15 9.60
C GLU A 344 -18.20 10.81 8.67
N ILE A 345 -16.93 10.42 8.77
CA ILE A 345 -15.84 11.05 8.01
C ILE A 345 -15.98 10.77 6.52
N GLN A 346 -15.49 11.72 5.71
CA GLN A 346 -15.28 11.51 4.28
C GLN A 346 -13.78 11.45 3.99
N LEU A 347 -13.35 10.36 3.36
CA LEU A 347 -11.97 10.15 2.97
C LEU A 347 -11.61 11.02 1.75
N ASN A 348 -10.32 11.31 1.56
CA ASN A 348 -9.84 11.83 0.29
C ASN A 348 -9.78 10.69 -0.74
N VAL A 349 -9.93 11.01 -2.03
CA VAL A 349 -9.74 10.02 -3.10
C VAL A 349 -8.28 9.58 -3.17
N GLY A 350 -8.04 8.26 -3.13
CA GLY A 350 -6.73 7.62 -3.16
C GLY A 350 -6.58 6.49 -2.13
N THR A 351 -5.42 5.81 -2.14
CA THR A 351 -5.12 4.65 -1.29
C THR A 351 -5.31 4.91 0.21
N THR A 352 -5.95 3.95 0.90
CA THR A 352 -6.23 4.00 2.34
C THR A 352 -5.45 2.93 3.09
N TRP A 353 -4.73 3.33 4.14
CA TRP A 353 -4.09 2.41 5.08
C TRP A 353 -4.82 2.41 6.42
N ILE A 354 -5.24 1.24 6.88
CA ILE A 354 -5.89 1.04 8.18
C ILE A 354 -4.93 0.29 9.10
N GLN A 355 -4.52 0.94 10.18
CA GLN A 355 -3.56 0.42 11.15
C GLN A 355 -4.28 0.04 12.44
N ALA A 356 -4.71 -1.22 12.55
CA ALA A 356 -5.41 -1.74 13.72
C ALA A 356 -4.40 -2.03 14.85
N CYS A 357 -4.30 -1.08 15.77
CA CYS A 357 -3.28 -1.03 16.80
C CYS A 357 -3.81 -1.54 18.14
N GLN A 358 -2.98 -2.34 18.82
CA GLN A 358 -3.27 -2.82 20.17
C GLN A 358 -3.38 -1.64 21.14
N ARG A 359 -4.57 -1.39 21.69
CA ARG A 359 -4.92 -0.17 22.43
C ARG A 359 -3.93 0.22 23.53
N GLU A 360 -3.38 -0.76 24.27
CA GLU A 360 -2.43 -0.47 25.36
C GLU A 360 -1.11 0.18 24.87
N TYR A 361 -0.78 0.04 23.58
CA TYR A 361 0.43 0.60 22.98
C TYR A 361 0.19 1.82 22.09
N THR A 362 -1.06 2.27 21.88
CA THR A 362 -1.32 3.38 20.95
C THR A 362 -0.84 4.73 21.46
N GLY A 363 -0.63 4.86 22.78
CA GLY A 363 0.06 5.99 23.41
C GLY A 363 1.56 6.10 23.07
N GLU A 364 2.17 5.05 22.52
CA GLU A 364 3.57 5.06 22.04
C GLU A 364 3.69 5.54 20.58
N ASN A 365 2.56 5.75 19.87
CA ASN A 365 2.55 6.38 18.55
C ASN A 365 2.84 7.88 18.69
N VAL A 366 3.79 8.41 17.90
CA VAL A 366 4.17 9.83 17.95
C VAL A 366 3.79 10.54 16.65
N TYR A 367 3.06 11.64 16.78
CA TYR A 367 2.58 12.48 15.68
C TYR A 367 3.34 13.80 15.68
N TYR A 368 3.93 14.18 14.55
CA TYR A 368 4.79 15.35 14.45
C TYR A 368 4.14 16.42 13.58
N ALA A 369 3.82 17.57 14.17
CA ALA A 369 3.28 18.72 13.45
C ALA A 369 4.28 19.34 12.44
N ASN A 370 5.57 19.00 12.51
CA ASN A 370 6.56 19.44 11.54
C ASN A 370 7.67 18.39 11.32
N LYS A 371 8.21 18.37 10.09
CA LYS A 371 9.27 17.44 9.67
C LYS A 371 10.60 17.65 10.43
N SER A 372 10.82 18.85 10.98
CA SER A 372 12.07 19.18 11.68
C SER A 372 12.19 18.45 13.02
N ASP A 373 11.09 18.30 13.76
CA ASP A 373 11.07 17.61 15.05
C ASP A 373 11.12 16.09 14.86
N PHE A 374 10.45 15.56 13.84
CA PHE A 374 10.65 14.17 13.40
C PHE A 374 12.12 13.89 13.07
N SER A 375 12.78 14.77 12.30
CA SER A 375 14.19 14.60 11.92
C SER A 375 15.16 14.69 13.11
N LYS A 376 14.78 15.30 14.24
CA LYS A 376 15.59 15.35 15.47
C LYS A 376 15.39 14.12 16.37
N ALA A 377 14.25 13.43 16.23
CA ALA A 377 13.85 12.31 17.08
C ALA A 377 14.29 10.93 16.54
N LYS A 378 14.72 10.88 15.27
CA LYS A 378 15.05 9.67 14.51
C LYS A 378 16.52 9.22 14.63
#